data_AF-A0A7V1LNG4-F1
#
_entry.id   AF-A0A7V1LNG4-F1
#
_cell.length_a   1.000
_cell.length_b   1.000
_cell.length_c   1.000
_cell.angle_alpha   90.00
_cell.angle_beta   90.00
_cell.angle_gamma   90.00
#
_symmetry.space_group_name_H-M   'P 1'
#
loop_
_entity.id
_entity.type
_entity.pdbx_description
1 polymer ?
#
loop_
_entity_poly.entity_id
_entity_poly.type
_entity_poly.pdbx_seq_one_letter_code
_entity_poly.pdbx_strand_id
1 'polypeptide(L)'
;MKKYQLSTQQKKDFAGIYLLEYMINTPYTPPIFLEGNDQDLEEVLAELMAGGWIEIHNNEKYVPTEKGRKRLKKFMARYSEYLTIFDIYCAVDLEKGEFAFSRWAEFDSDEAFRAYLQEERWDDLRVAVAEYKEMDPVEIVFMSFINEGRFGRSESGWQFDLLLGSVWDDILEICDTAIHWQELGYEDDQGVVPAEDVIEDIIIRGTEIMLELLGEDYNPAPPRHEGDGDAEYVVDEVEMPGYGKKHYKKYLDPGYKSKNWIN
;
A
#
# COMPACT_ATOMS: atom_id res chain seq x y z
N MET A 1 -15.65 13.70 13.66
CA MET A 1 -14.64 12.64 13.40
C MET A 1 -13.41 12.83 14.25
N LYS A 2 -12.74 11.72 14.58
CA LYS A 2 -11.43 11.74 15.21
C LYS A 2 -10.41 11.88 14.08
N LYS A 3 -9.57 12.92 14.13
CA LYS A 3 -8.50 13.08 13.15
C LYS A 3 -7.48 11.96 13.26
N TYR A 4 -7.00 11.47 12.12
CA TYR A 4 -5.88 10.55 12.05
C TYR A 4 -4.62 11.20 12.61
N GLN A 5 -3.79 10.38 13.23
CA GLN A 5 -2.52 10.82 13.80
C GLN A 5 -1.47 9.76 13.52
N LEU A 6 -0.28 10.21 13.17
CA LEU A 6 0.86 9.35 12.97
C LEU A 6 1.90 9.63 14.04
N SER A 7 2.21 8.62 14.85
CA SER A 7 3.31 8.73 15.81
C SER A 7 4.65 8.81 15.07
N THR A 8 5.65 9.43 15.72
CA THR A 8 7.02 9.44 15.20
C THR A 8 7.53 8.02 14.95
N GLN A 9 7.18 7.05 15.80
CA GLN A 9 7.58 5.66 15.61
C GLN A 9 6.93 5.05 14.37
N GLN A 10 5.64 5.25 14.13
CA GLN A 10 4.97 4.72 12.93
C GLN A 10 5.55 5.31 11.64
N LYS A 11 5.89 6.62 11.62
CA LYS A 11 6.62 7.23 10.49
C LYS A 11 7.94 6.50 10.23
N LYS A 12 8.72 6.27 11.28
CA LYS A 12 10.01 5.55 11.20
C LYS A 12 9.83 4.10 10.75
N ASP A 13 8.78 3.42 11.21
CA ASP A 13 8.48 2.05 10.79
C ASP A 13 8.15 1.99 9.30
N PHE A 14 7.30 2.89 8.79
CA PHE A 14 6.97 2.94 7.35
C PHE A 14 8.17 3.36 6.49
N ALA A 15 8.89 4.42 6.87
CA ALA A 15 10.12 4.84 6.22
C ALA A 15 11.17 3.72 6.20
N GLY A 16 11.32 3.01 7.32
CA GLY A 16 12.23 1.88 7.47
C GLY A 16 11.85 0.72 6.54
N ILE A 17 10.56 0.39 6.42
CA ILE A 17 10.13 -0.65 5.47
C ILE A 17 10.38 -0.22 4.03
N TYR A 18 10.12 1.04 3.68
CA TYR A 18 10.39 1.56 2.35
C TYR A 18 11.88 1.50 2.00
N LEU A 19 12.75 1.91 2.93
CA LEU A 19 14.21 1.84 2.74
C LEU A 19 14.68 0.39 2.68
N LEU A 20 14.17 -0.49 3.54
CA LEU A 20 14.54 -1.91 3.57
C LEU A 20 14.14 -2.64 2.29
N GLU A 21 13.00 -2.28 1.70
CA GLU A 21 12.59 -2.75 0.38
C GLU A 21 13.60 -2.33 -0.68
N TYR A 22 14.01 -1.06 -0.68
CA TYR A 22 15.02 -0.55 -1.60
C TYR A 22 16.35 -1.31 -1.43
N MET A 23 16.85 -1.46 -0.20
CA MET A 23 18.09 -2.17 0.10
C MET A 23 18.09 -3.66 -0.32
N ILE A 24 16.93 -4.31 -0.39
CA ILE A 24 16.82 -5.76 -0.65
C ILE A 24 16.48 -6.05 -2.11
N ASN A 25 15.49 -5.36 -2.66
CA ASN A 25 14.95 -5.62 -4.00
C ASN A 25 15.56 -4.70 -5.08
N THR A 26 16.28 -3.65 -4.68
CA THR A 26 16.98 -2.74 -5.59
C THR A 26 18.29 -2.30 -4.95
N PRO A 27 19.28 -3.22 -4.83
CA PRO A 27 20.29 -3.33 -3.76
C PRO A 27 21.11 -2.05 -3.48
N TYR A 28 20.44 -1.06 -2.90
CA TYR A 28 21.00 0.19 -2.45
C TYR A 28 21.66 -0.04 -1.09
N THR A 29 22.96 0.20 -1.01
CA THR A 29 23.74 0.00 0.23
C THR A 29 24.39 1.31 0.65
N PRO A 30 23.74 2.12 1.52
CA PRO A 30 24.31 3.38 1.98
C PRO A 30 25.68 3.17 2.64
N PRO A 31 26.66 4.04 2.39
CA PRO A 31 27.93 4.02 3.12
C PRO A 31 27.71 4.38 4.59
N ILE A 32 28.61 3.94 5.48
CA ILE A 32 28.55 4.31 6.91
C ILE A 32 28.79 5.82 7.10
N PHE A 33 29.70 6.37 6.31
CA PHE A 33 29.95 7.81 6.26
C PHE A 33 28.95 8.42 5.29
N LEU A 34 27.78 8.81 5.82
CA LEU A 34 26.70 9.41 5.04
C LEU A 34 27.14 10.80 4.54
N GLU A 35 27.02 10.99 3.23
CA GLU A 35 27.35 12.24 2.54
C GLU A 35 26.18 12.68 1.65
N GLY A 36 26.05 13.98 1.40
CA GLY A 36 24.97 14.53 0.59
C GLY A 36 23.59 14.21 1.17
N ASN A 37 22.65 13.80 0.31
CA ASN A 37 21.26 13.51 0.71
C ASN A 37 21.14 12.27 1.61
N ASP A 38 22.14 11.38 1.63
CA ASP A 38 22.09 10.17 2.45
C ASP A 38 22.17 10.50 3.95
N GLN A 39 22.59 11.72 4.32
CA GLN A 39 22.55 12.20 5.70
C GLN A 39 21.14 12.24 6.27
N ASP A 40 20.12 12.48 5.43
CA ASP A 40 18.71 12.51 5.86
C ASP A 40 18.19 11.11 6.23
N LEU A 41 18.90 10.03 5.84
CA LEU A 41 18.57 8.66 6.22
C LEU A 41 19.08 8.27 7.61
N GLU A 42 19.89 9.08 8.28
CA GLU A 42 20.56 8.72 9.55
C GLU A 42 19.56 8.20 10.60
N GLU A 43 18.43 8.88 10.77
CA GLU A 43 17.40 8.46 11.72
C GLU A 43 16.73 7.13 11.34
N VAL A 44 16.48 6.89 10.05
CA VAL A 44 15.90 5.62 9.57
C VAL A 44 16.90 4.48 9.76
N LEU A 45 18.16 4.70 9.38
CA LEU A 45 19.23 3.71 9.49
C LEU A 45 19.49 3.35 10.95
N ALA A 46 19.50 4.34 11.86
CA ALA A 46 19.63 4.10 13.29
C ALA A 46 18.50 3.20 13.83
N GLU A 47 17.25 3.44 13.40
CA GLU A 47 16.11 2.61 13.78
C GLU A 47 16.22 1.18 13.22
N LEU A 48 16.56 1.05 11.94
CA LEU A 48 16.75 -0.26 11.30
C LEU A 48 17.89 -1.06 11.96
N MET A 49 18.99 -0.40 12.33
CA MET A 49 20.12 -0.98 13.06
C MET A 49 19.70 -1.42 14.47
N ALA A 50 19.01 -0.56 15.22
CA ALA A 50 18.50 -0.87 16.55
C ALA A 50 17.53 -2.05 16.53
N GLY A 51 16.70 -2.14 15.48
CA GLY A 51 15.83 -3.27 15.19
C GLY A 51 16.56 -4.54 14.74
N GLY A 52 17.86 -4.47 14.43
CA GLY A 52 18.65 -5.57 13.87
C GLY A 52 18.21 -6.02 12.48
N TRP A 53 17.54 -5.13 11.74
CA TRP A 53 17.05 -5.38 10.37
C TRP A 53 18.12 -5.09 9.31
N ILE A 54 19.08 -4.24 9.65
CA ILE A 54 20.29 -4.01 8.88
C ILE A 54 21.51 -4.17 9.81
N GLU A 55 22.68 -4.32 9.22
CA GLU A 55 23.97 -4.37 9.91
C GLU A 55 25.06 -3.66 9.10
N ILE A 56 26.21 -3.44 9.74
CA ILE A 56 27.39 -2.89 9.08
C ILE A 56 28.23 -4.04 8.51
N HIS A 57 28.47 -4.02 7.20
CA HIS A 57 29.34 -4.97 6.51
C HIS A 57 30.70 -4.35 6.21
N ASN A 58 31.78 -5.09 6.50
CA ASN A 58 33.19 -4.71 6.28
C ASN A 58 33.61 -3.33 6.83
N ASN A 59 32.88 -2.76 7.78
CA ASN A 59 33.04 -1.37 8.25
C ASN A 59 32.92 -0.32 7.12
N GLU A 60 32.16 -0.62 6.06
CA GLU A 60 32.01 0.29 4.91
C GLU A 60 30.56 0.69 4.65
N LYS A 61 29.61 -0.24 4.71
CA LYS A 61 28.23 -0.03 4.24
C LYS A 61 27.18 -0.69 5.13
N TYR A 62 25.97 -0.11 5.12
CA TYR A 62 24.78 -0.73 5.70
C TYR A 62 24.22 -1.76 4.73
N VAL A 63 23.92 -2.95 5.25
CA VAL A 63 23.35 -4.07 4.48
C VAL A 63 22.17 -4.71 5.21
N PRO A 64 21.17 -5.24 4.49
CA PRO A 64 20.06 -5.93 5.11
C PRO A 64 20.49 -7.25 5.77
N THR A 65 19.84 -7.61 6.89
CA THR A 65 20.01 -8.92 7.54
C THR A 65 18.88 -9.87 7.16
N GLU A 66 19.01 -11.16 7.46
CA GLU A 66 17.91 -12.13 7.33
C GLU A 66 16.69 -11.76 8.22
N LYS A 67 16.92 -11.05 9.34
CA LYS A 67 15.82 -10.53 10.17
C LYS A 67 15.09 -9.40 9.45
N GLY A 68 15.82 -8.49 8.80
CA GLY A 68 15.26 -7.46 7.93
C GLY A 68 14.47 -8.06 6.77
N ARG A 69 15.05 -9.04 6.09
CA ARG A 69 14.37 -9.78 5.02
C ARG A 69 13.04 -10.38 5.46
N LYS A 70 12.98 -11.00 6.64
CA LYS A 70 11.72 -11.53 7.21
C LYS A 70 10.72 -10.43 7.54
N ARG A 71 11.19 -9.26 8.00
CA ARG A 71 10.33 -8.09 8.24
C ARG A 71 9.71 -7.60 6.94
N LEU A 72 10.51 -7.50 5.86
CA LEU A 72 10.04 -7.12 4.54
C LEU A 72 9.05 -8.14 3.96
N LYS A 73 9.32 -9.45 4.08
CA LYS A 73 8.38 -10.51 3.66
C LYS A 73 6.98 -10.36 4.26
N LYS A 74 6.89 -10.00 5.54
CA LYS A 74 5.59 -9.75 6.19
C LYS A 74 4.89 -8.53 5.62
N PHE A 75 5.63 -7.47 5.27
CA PHE A 75 5.04 -6.31 4.61
C PHE A 75 4.58 -6.65 3.19
N MET A 76 5.42 -7.33 2.39
CA MET A 76 5.08 -7.74 1.02
C MET A 76 3.86 -8.65 0.94
N ALA A 77 3.60 -9.46 1.96
CA ALA A 77 2.37 -10.23 2.06
C ALA A 77 1.11 -9.37 2.25
N ARG A 78 1.19 -8.28 3.04
CA ARG A 78 0.10 -7.31 3.15
C ARG A 78 -0.03 -6.47 1.87
N TYR A 79 1.10 -6.03 1.32
CA TYR A 79 1.11 -5.21 0.11
C TYR A 79 0.55 -5.96 -1.11
N SER A 80 0.85 -7.25 -1.25
CA SER A 80 0.24 -8.10 -2.27
C SER A 80 -1.29 -8.21 -2.10
N GLU A 81 -1.79 -8.35 -0.87
CA GLU A 81 -3.23 -8.38 -0.61
C GLU A 81 -3.87 -7.01 -0.84
N TYR A 82 -3.17 -5.91 -0.53
CA TYR A 82 -3.60 -4.55 -0.86
C TYR A 82 -3.83 -4.39 -2.36
N LEU A 83 -2.81 -4.66 -3.19
CA LEU A 83 -2.88 -4.53 -4.64
C LEU A 83 -3.96 -5.45 -5.23
N THR A 84 -4.13 -6.63 -4.65
CA THR A 84 -5.08 -7.61 -5.20
C THR A 84 -6.52 -7.32 -4.78
N ILE A 85 -6.81 -7.05 -3.52
CA ILE A 85 -8.20 -7.00 -3.01
C ILE A 85 -8.65 -5.61 -2.57
N PHE A 86 -7.74 -4.69 -2.26
CA PHE A 86 -8.13 -3.37 -1.78
C PHE A 86 -8.10 -2.31 -2.88
N ASP A 87 -7.24 -2.44 -3.88
CA ASP A 87 -7.10 -1.42 -4.92
C ASP A 87 -8.37 -1.23 -5.77
N ILE A 88 -9.22 -2.27 -5.86
CA ILE A 88 -10.52 -2.17 -6.54
C ILE A 88 -11.44 -1.09 -5.98
N TYR A 89 -11.29 -0.75 -4.69
CA TYR A 89 -12.12 0.25 -4.03
C TYR A 89 -11.66 1.68 -4.30
N CYS A 90 -10.61 1.91 -5.10
CA CYS A 90 -10.15 3.26 -5.43
C CYS A 90 -11.08 4.02 -6.38
N ALA A 91 -12.02 3.31 -7.03
CA ALA A 91 -12.92 3.90 -8.01
C ALA A 91 -14.30 3.21 -8.02
N VAL A 92 -15.19 3.73 -7.17
CA VAL A 92 -16.58 3.29 -7.02
C VAL A 92 -17.52 4.45 -7.32
N ASP A 93 -18.49 4.25 -8.21
CA ASP A 93 -19.56 5.22 -8.47
C ASP A 93 -20.69 4.92 -7.49
N LEU A 94 -20.77 5.68 -6.38
CA LEU A 94 -21.77 5.46 -5.33
C LEU A 94 -23.20 5.72 -5.80
N GLU A 95 -23.40 6.57 -6.81
CA GLU A 95 -24.73 6.86 -7.36
C GLU A 95 -25.29 5.68 -8.16
N LYS A 96 -24.42 4.98 -8.90
CA LYS A 96 -24.81 3.84 -9.76
C LYS A 96 -24.53 2.48 -9.14
N GLY A 97 -23.73 2.41 -8.08
CA GLY A 97 -23.22 1.16 -7.52
C GLY A 97 -22.31 0.40 -8.48
N GLU A 98 -21.53 1.12 -9.30
CA GLU A 98 -20.61 0.55 -10.28
C GLU A 98 -19.15 0.66 -9.81
N PHE A 99 -18.33 -0.35 -10.12
CA PHE A 99 -16.88 -0.31 -9.93
C PHE A 99 -16.19 -0.08 -11.26
N ALA A 100 -15.19 0.79 -11.33
CA ALA A 100 -14.42 1.01 -12.55
C ALA A 100 -13.79 -0.30 -13.07
N PHE A 101 -13.30 -1.14 -12.16
CA PHE A 101 -12.66 -2.43 -12.44
C PHE A 101 -13.60 -3.44 -13.12
N SER A 102 -14.92 -3.31 -12.99
CA SER A 102 -15.87 -4.17 -13.73
C SER A 102 -15.73 -4.03 -15.25
N ARG A 103 -15.14 -2.91 -15.72
CA ARG A 103 -14.90 -2.62 -17.13
C ARG A 103 -13.46 -2.78 -17.56
N TRP A 104 -12.59 -3.35 -16.72
CA TRP A 104 -11.15 -3.51 -17.02
C TRP A 104 -10.91 -4.16 -18.40
N ALA A 105 -11.65 -5.22 -18.72
CA ALA A 105 -11.53 -5.94 -19.98
C ALA A 105 -12.00 -5.14 -21.23
N GLU A 106 -12.62 -3.97 -21.05
CA GLU A 106 -13.03 -3.07 -22.14
C GLU A 106 -11.87 -2.18 -22.64
N PHE A 107 -10.73 -2.18 -21.94
CA PHE A 107 -9.59 -1.32 -22.26
C PHE A 107 -8.44 -2.10 -22.91
N ASP A 108 -7.86 -1.51 -23.96
CA ASP A 108 -6.74 -2.12 -24.71
C ASP A 108 -5.37 -1.88 -24.07
N SER A 109 -5.26 -1.00 -23.06
CA SER A 109 -4.01 -0.72 -22.35
C SER A 109 -4.21 -0.21 -20.92
N ASP A 110 -3.20 -0.43 -20.07
CA ASP A 110 -3.15 0.05 -18.69
C ASP A 110 -3.27 1.58 -18.61
N GLU A 111 -2.67 2.31 -19.55
CA GLU A 111 -2.75 3.78 -19.60
C GLU A 111 -4.17 4.27 -19.88
N ALA A 112 -4.91 3.58 -20.77
CA ALA A 112 -6.29 3.92 -21.06
C ALA A 112 -7.19 3.70 -19.83
N PHE A 113 -6.99 2.59 -19.11
CA PHE A 113 -7.70 2.35 -17.86
C PHE A 113 -7.31 3.35 -16.76
N ARG A 114 -6.03 3.70 -16.64
CA ARG A 114 -5.58 4.73 -15.68
C ARG A 114 -6.22 6.09 -15.97
N ALA A 115 -6.37 6.48 -17.23
CA ALA A 115 -7.08 7.69 -17.60
C ALA A 115 -8.57 7.63 -17.21
N TYR A 116 -9.21 6.47 -17.36
CA TYR A 116 -10.59 6.24 -16.93
C TYR A 116 -10.78 6.34 -15.41
N LEU A 117 -9.80 5.89 -14.62
CA LEU A 117 -9.81 6.05 -13.16
C LEU A 117 -9.72 7.52 -12.69
N GLN A 118 -9.34 8.47 -13.56
CA GLN A 118 -9.25 9.90 -13.22
C GLN A 118 -10.56 10.66 -13.44
N GLU A 119 -11.64 10.00 -13.86
CA GLU A 119 -12.95 10.65 -14.00
C GLU A 119 -13.52 11.06 -12.62
N GLU A 120 -14.11 12.26 -12.52
CA GLU A 120 -14.62 12.82 -11.24
C GLU A 120 -15.74 12.01 -10.57
N ARG A 121 -16.37 11.07 -11.28
CA ARG A 121 -17.47 10.25 -10.75
C ARG A 121 -17.02 9.14 -9.80
N TRP A 122 -15.72 8.92 -9.68
CA TRP A 122 -15.17 7.83 -8.88
C TRP A 122 -14.88 8.29 -7.46
N ASP A 123 -15.50 7.60 -6.51
CA ASP A 123 -15.20 7.72 -5.10
C ASP A 123 -14.14 6.69 -4.70
N ASP A 124 -13.17 7.13 -3.91
CA ASP A 124 -12.17 6.25 -3.29
C ASP A 124 -12.67 5.78 -1.91
N LEU A 125 -12.98 4.50 -1.82
CA LEU A 125 -13.52 3.85 -0.62
C LEU A 125 -12.48 2.97 0.10
N ARG A 126 -11.20 3.04 -0.28
CA ARG A 126 -10.13 2.23 0.36
C ARG A 126 -10.03 2.49 1.85
N VAL A 127 -10.18 3.76 2.28
CA VAL A 127 -10.20 4.14 3.69
C VAL A 127 -11.44 3.58 4.39
N ALA A 128 -12.65 3.77 3.84
CA ALA A 128 -13.89 3.23 4.39
C ALA A 128 -13.81 1.71 4.60
N VAL A 129 -13.32 0.97 3.60
CA VAL A 129 -13.18 -0.49 3.67
C VAL A 129 -12.15 -0.89 4.73
N ALA A 130 -11.02 -0.19 4.81
CA ALA A 130 -10.00 -0.44 5.82
C ALA A 130 -10.53 -0.21 7.24
N GLU A 131 -11.26 0.88 7.46
CA GLU A 131 -11.89 1.20 8.73
C GLU A 131 -12.93 0.14 9.13
N TYR A 132 -13.81 -0.26 8.22
CA TYR A 132 -14.82 -1.28 8.48
C TYR A 132 -14.19 -2.61 8.89
N LYS A 133 -13.12 -2.99 8.20
CA LYS A 133 -12.34 -4.19 8.52
C LYS A 133 -11.46 -4.03 9.76
N GLU A 134 -11.45 -2.89 10.43
CA GLU A 134 -10.55 -2.55 11.54
C GLU A 134 -9.06 -2.79 11.19
N MET A 135 -8.68 -2.36 10.00
CA MET A 135 -7.29 -2.27 9.54
C MET A 135 -6.78 -0.84 9.71
N ASP A 136 -5.47 -0.63 9.62
CA ASP A 136 -4.87 0.72 9.71
C ASP A 136 -5.02 1.44 8.35
N PRO A 137 -5.88 2.47 8.23
CA PRO A 137 -6.07 3.17 6.97
C PRO A 137 -4.84 3.97 6.55
N VAL A 138 -3.97 4.33 7.50
CA VAL A 138 -2.71 5.00 7.19
C VAL A 138 -1.78 4.05 6.44
N GLU A 139 -1.72 2.77 6.83
CA GLU A 139 -0.93 1.77 6.09
C GLU A 139 -1.48 1.56 4.67
N ILE A 140 -2.80 1.66 4.48
CA ILE A 140 -3.45 1.55 3.17
C ILE A 140 -3.06 2.71 2.25
N VAL A 141 -3.16 3.96 2.73
CA VAL A 141 -2.76 5.12 1.93
C VAL A 141 -1.24 5.12 1.68
N PHE A 142 -0.43 4.70 2.67
CA PHE A 142 1.01 4.50 2.48
C PHE A 142 1.33 3.50 1.36
N MET A 143 0.63 2.36 1.31
CA MET A 143 0.77 1.38 0.22
C MET A 143 0.35 1.97 -1.14
N SER A 144 -0.70 2.80 -1.18
CA SER A 144 -1.07 3.54 -2.40
C SER A 144 0.05 4.46 -2.88
N PHE A 145 0.68 5.20 -1.97
CA PHE A 145 1.76 6.12 -2.31
C PHE A 145 2.99 5.38 -2.84
N ILE A 146 3.29 4.18 -2.32
CA ILE A 146 4.32 3.31 -2.89
C ILE A 146 3.94 2.91 -4.32
N ASN A 147 2.71 2.43 -4.52
CA ASN A 147 2.22 1.98 -5.83
C ASN A 147 2.23 3.10 -6.88
N GLU A 148 1.93 4.32 -6.46
CA GLU A 148 1.92 5.52 -7.29
C GLU A 148 3.30 6.15 -7.48
N GLY A 149 4.33 5.65 -6.78
CA GLY A 149 5.69 6.19 -6.86
C GLY A 149 5.87 7.55 -6.19
N ARG A 150 4.97 7.96 -5.28
CA ARG A 150 4.96 9.30 -4.66
C ARG A 150 6.13 9.59 -3.71
N PHE A 151 6.90 8.56 -3.35
CA PHE A 151 8.14 8.71 -2.59
C PHE A 151 9.37 8.99 -3.47
N GLY A 152 9.23 8.94 -4.80
CA GLY A 152 10.19 9.58 -5.71
C GLY A 152 11.63 9.07 -5.66
N ARG A 153 11.89 7.76 -5.50
CA ARG A 153 13.26 7.17 -5.46
C ARG A 153 14.20 7.61 -6.59
N SER A 154 13.65 8.03 -7.73
CA SER A 154 14.40 8.52 -8.89
C SER A 154 14.65 10.04 -8.87
N GLU A 155 14.15 10.76 -7.87
CA GLU A 155 14.25 12.21 -7.74
C GLU A 155 15.29 12.60 -6.69
N SER A 156 15.98 13.71 -6.92
CA SER A 156 16.95 14.22 -5.95
C SER A 156 16.24 14.70 -4.68
N GLY A 157 16.58 14.12 -3.53
CA GLY A 157 16.06 14.55 -2.23
C GLY A 157 15.02 13.59 -1.62
N TRP A 158 14.72 12.47 -2.26
CA TRP A 158 13.76 11.48 -1.75
C TRP A 158 14.07 11.01 -0.32
N GLN A 159 15.35 10.98 0.07
CA GLN A 159 15.80 10.65 1.43
C GLN A 159 15.20 11.60 2.48
N PHE A 160 15.17 12.89 2.18
CA PHE A 160 14.56 13.92 3.02
C PHE A 160 13.04 13.73 3.08
N ASP A 161 12.41 13.53 1.92
CA ASP A 161 10.96 13.39 1.83
C ASP A 161 10.45 12.17 2.59
N LEU A 162 11.26 11.10 2.66
CA LEU A 162 10.91 9.87 3.34
C LEU A 162 10.60 10.05 4.83
N LEU A 163 11.28 10.94 5.55
CA LEU A 163 10.99 11.19 6.98
C LEU A 163 10.42 12.57 7.28
N LEU A 164 10.89 13.58 6.56
CA LEU A 164 10.68 14.99 6.88
C LEU A 164 9.80 15.71 5.84
N GLY A 165 9.43 15.03 4.75
CA GLY A 165 8.57 15.57 3.71
C GLY A 165 7.11 15.76 4.15
N SER A 166 6.40 16.61 3.42
CA SER A 166 4.94 16.81 3.56
C SER A 166 4.13 15.56 3.17
N VAL A 167 4.77 14.53 2.60
CA VAL A 167 4.14 13.27 2.20
C VAL A 167 3.31 12.64 3.33
N TRP A 168 3.78 12.78 4.58
CA TRP A 168 3.06 12.26 5.74
C TRP A 168 1.82 13.09 6.09
N ASP A 169 1.87 14.39 5.86
CA ASP A 169 0.73 15.28 6.07
C ASP A 169 -0.32 15.01 4.97
N ASP A 170 0.11 14.79 3.72
CA ASP A 170 -0.77 14.38 2.61
C ASP A 170 -1.48 13.03 2.91
N ILE A 171 -0.74 12.04 3.43
CA ILE A 171 -1.33 10.76 3.84
C ILE A 171 -2.42 10.97 4.89
N LEU A 172 -2.14 11.80 5.90
CA LEU A 172 -3.11 12.10 6.97
C LEU A 172 -4.30 12.92 6.45
N GLU A 173 -4.07 13.85 5.54
CA GLU A 173 -5.13 14.62 4.89
C GLU A 173 -6.07 13.69 4.12
N ILE A 174 -5.54 12.77 3.30
CA ILE A 174 -6.35 11.77 2.61
C ILE A 174 -7.17 10.94 3.59
N CYS A 175 -6.57 10.45 4.68
CA CYS A 175 -7.32 9.70 5.69
C CYS A 175 -8.40 10.56 6.40
N ASP A 176 -8.14 11.85 6.62
CA ASP A 176 -9.05 12.78 7.30
C ASP A 176 -10.21 13.26 6.39
N THR A 177 -10.03 13.25 5.06
CA THR A 177 -11.01 13.77 4.09
C THR A 177 -11.67 12.69 3.24
N ALA A 178 -11.22 11.43 3.33
CA ALA A 178 -11.85 10.31 2.64
C ALA A 178 -13.30 10.10 3.11
N ILE A 179 -14.07 9.39 2.30
CA ILE A 179 -15.39 8.90 2.73
C ILE A 179 -15.16 7.83 3.80
N HIS A 180 -15.84 7.98 4.92
CA HIS A 180 -15.82 7.01 6.01
C HIS A 180 -17.05 6.11 5.94
N TRP A 181 -16.91 4.84 6.33
CA TRP A 181 -17.99 3.87 6.08
C TRP A 181 -19.30 4.25 6.78
N GLN A 182 -19.25 4.92 7.93
CA GLN A 182 -20.44 5.38 8.66
C GLN A 182 -21.23 6.45 7.90
N GLU A 183 -20.64 7.09 6.89
CA GLU A 183 -21.25 8.13 6.07
C GLU A 183 -21.98 7.56 4.85
N LEU A 184 -21.84 6.26 4.59
CA LEU A 184 -22.44 5.60 3.42
C LEU A 184 -23.95 5.31 3.56
N GLY A 185 -24.49 5.42 4.77
CA GLY A 185 -25.91 5.22 5.01
C GLY A 185 -26.74 6.35 4.40
N TYR A 186 -27.89 6.01 3.82
CA TYR A 186 -28.77 6.98 3.16
C TYR A 186 -30.25 6.69 3.44
N GLU A 187 -31.12 7.64 3.10
CA GLU A 187 -32.57 7.49 3.17
C GLU A 187 -33.17 7.81 1.80
N ASP A 188 -34.05 6.95 1.31
CA ASP A 188 -34.75 7.11 0.05
C ASP A 188 -36.28 6.88 0.22
N ASP A 189 -37.00 6.83 -0.91
CA ASP A 189 -38.46 6.62 -0.92
C ASP A 189 -38.90 5.25 -0.35
N GLN A 190 -37.96 4.31 -0.17
CA GLN A 190 -38.18 2.95 0.33
C GLN A 190 -37.79 2.80 1.80
N GLY A 191 -36.99 3.74 2.34
CA GLY A 191 -36.69 3.86 3.75
C GLY A 191 -35.23 4.22 4.03
N VAL A 192 -34.80 4.00 5.27
CA VAL A 192 -33.41 4.21 5.69
C VAL A 192 -32.61 2.95 5.41
N VAL A 193 -31.49 3.11 4.70
CA VAL A 193 -30.48 2.08 4.47
C VAL A 193 -29.30 2.31 5.42
N PRO A 194 -29.04 1.39 6.37
CA PRO A 194 -27.90 1.49 7.28
C PRO A 194 -26.56 1.51 6.54
N ALA A 195 -25.61 2.29 7.06
CA ALA A 195 -24.27 2.39 6.51
C ALA A 195 -23.51 1.04 6.50
N GLU A 196 -23.76 0.20 7.51
CA GLU A 196 -23.21 -1.16 7.62
C GLU A 196 -23.65 -2.04 6.44
N ASP A 197 -24.95 -2.03 6.10
CA ASP A 197 -25.47 -2.79 4.97
C ASP A 197 -24.85 -2.34 3.64
N VAL A 198 -24.60 -1.03 3.48
CA VAL A 198 -23.98 -0.46 2.27
C VAL A 198 -22.52 -0.90 2.13
N ILE A 199 -21.71 -0.75 3.18
CA ILE A 199 -20.29 -1.12 3.11
C ILE A 199 -20.10 -2.63 2.95
N GLU A 200 -20.97 -3.46 3.53
CA GLU A 200 -20.95 -4.91 3.33
C GLU A 200 -21.23 -5.29 1.87
N ASP A 201 -22.26 -4.70 1.24
CA ASP A 201 -22.56 -4.94 -0.19
C ASP A 201 -21.40 -4.48 -1.09
N ILE A 202 -20.81 -3.31 -0.81
CA ILE A 202 -19.63 -2.80 -1.55
C ILE A 202 -18.47 -3.79 -1.44
N ILE A 203 -18.15 -4.29 -0.25
CA ILE A 203 -17.04 -5.24 -0.05
C ILE A 203 -17.32 -6.56 -0.76
N ILE A 204 -18.54 -7.07 -0.69
CA ILE A 204 -18.92 -8.33 -1.37
C ILE A 204 -18.77 -8.16 -2.87
N ARG A 205 -19.40 -7.14 -3.47
CA ARG A 205 -19.36 -6.91 -4.93
C ARG A 205 -17.96 -6.63 -5.44
N GLY A 206 -17.20 -5.78 -4.76
CA GLY A 206 -15.79 -5.51 -5.10
C GLY A 206 -14.97 -6.81 -5.08
N THR A 207 -15.17 -7.65 -4.07
CA THR A 207 -14.49 -8.95 -3.99
C THR A 207 -14.91 -9.90 -5.12
N GLU A 208 -16.20 -9.96 -5.48
CA GLU A 208 -16.70 -10.78 -6.59
C GLU A 208 -16.05 -10.38 -7.92
N ILE A 209 -16.07 -9.09 -8.25
CA ILE A 209 -15.44 -8.54 -9.46
C ILE A 209 -13.95 -8.90 -9.49
N MET A 210 -13.26 -8.71 -8.38
CA MET A 210 -11.84 -9.02 -8.32
C MET A 210 -11.54 -10.52 -8.47
N LEU A 211 -12.39 -11.38 -7.90
CA LEU A 211 -12.28 -12.83 -8.09
C LEU A 211 -12.53 -13.25 -9.54
N GLU A 212 -13.35 -12.52 -10.29
CA GLU A 212 -13.53 -12.71 -11.73
C GLU A 212 -12.25 -12.31 -12.47
N LEU A 213 -11.77 -11.08 -12.27
CA LEU A 213 -10.56 -10.54 -12.90
C LEU A 213 -9.33 -11.43 -12.71
N LEU A 214 -9.11 -11.96 -11.51
CA LEU A 214 -8.01 -12.90 -11.23
C LEU A 214 -8.06 -14.21 -12.05
N GLY A 215 -9.14 -14.45 -12.81
CA GLY A 215 -9.25 -15.56 -13.77
C GLY A 215 -8.94 -15.21 -15.21
N GLU A 216 -8.80 -13.92 -15.51
CA GLU A 216 -8.75 -13.37 -16.87
C GLU A 216 -7.41 -12.65 -17.13
N ASP A 217 -6.31 -13.23 -16.64
CA ASP A 217 -4.93 -12.71 -16.80
C ASP A 217 -4.66 -11.33 -16.15
N TYR A 218 -5.61 -10.76 -15.40
CA TYR A 218 -5.36 -9.57 -14.57
C TYR A 218 -4.27 -9.87 -13.54
N ASN A 219 -3.18 -9.09 -13.60
CA ASN A 219 -2.08 -9.19 -12.66
C ASN A 219 -1.87 -7.83 -11.98
N PRO A 220 -2.31 -7.67 -10.72
CA PRO A 220 -2.03 -6.47 -9.93
C PRO A 220 -0.55 -6.49 -9.53
N ALA A 221 0.33 -6.16 -10.46
CA ALA A 221 1.75 -6.06 -10.24
C ALA A 221 2.10 -4.61 -9.87
N PRO A 222 2.92 -4.40 -8.82
CA PRO A 222 3.46 -3.08 -8.54
C PRO A 222 4.35 -2.65 -9.71
N PRO A 223 4.65 -1.34 -9.80
CA PRO A 223 5.69 -0.85 -10.69
C PRO A 223 6.97 -1.64 -10.46
N ARG A 224 7.56 -2.19 -11.54
CA ARG A 224 8.90 -2.77 -11.45
C ARG A 224 9.89 -1.62 -11.28
N HIS A 225 10.64 -1.62 -10.19
CA HIS A 225 11.80 -0.76 -10.06
C HIS A 225 12.94 -1.41 -10.85
N GLU A 226 13.42 -0.74 -11.90
CA GLU A 226 14.62 -1.17 -12.61
C GLU A 226 15.81 -1.01 -11.65
N GLY A 227 16.47 -2.11 -11.31
CA GLY A 227 17.70 -2.07 -10.53
C GLY A 227 18.89 -1.67 -11.39
N ASP A 228 19.77 -0.84 -10.84
CA ASP A 228 21.09 -0.62 -11.43
C ASP A 228 21.89 -1.92 -11.33
N GLY A 229 22.21 -2.49 -12.49
CA GLY A 229 22.64 -3.88 -12.68
C GLY A 229 24.01 -4.29 -12.13
N ASP A 230 24.62 -3.51 -11.24
CA ASP A 230 25.99 -3.73 -10.74
C ASP A 230 26.08 -3.90 -9.21
N ALA A 231 24.96 -3.84 -8.47
CA ALA A 231 24.98 -3.96 -7.02
C ALA A 231 24.87 -5.43 -6.55
N GLU A 232 25.79 -5.82 -5.66
CA GLU A 232 25.86 -7.16 -5.08
C GLU A 232 24.78 -7.35 -4.00
N TYR A 233 23.86 -8.28 -4.24
CA TYR A 233 22.85 -8.67 -3.27
C TYR A 233 23.48 -9.39 -2.08
N VAL A 234 23.22 -8.88 -0.87
CA VAL A 234 23.73 -9.47 0.38
C VAL A 234 22.76 -10.50 0.98
N VAL A 235 21.48 -10.39 0.63
CA VAL A 235 20.42 -11.36 0.96
C VAL A 235 19.57 -11.61 -0.28
N ASP A 236 18.86 -12.74 -0.33
CA ASP A 236 17.93 -13.00 -1.42
C ASP A 236 16.85 -11.90 -1.47
N GLU A 237 16.40 -11.58 -2.68
CA GLU A 237 15.25 -10.73 -2.92
C GLU A 237 13.99 -11.23 -2.19
N VAL A 238 13.07 -10.30 -1.99
CA VAL A 238 11.74 -10.58 -1.45
C VAL A 238 10.71 -10.31 -2.52
N GLU A 239 10.25 -11.40 -3.11
CA GLU A 239 9.09 -11.41 -3.99
C GLU A 239 7.79 -11.24 -3.20
N MET A 240 6.81 -10.59 -3.83
CA MET A 240 5.44 -10.62 -3.34
C MET A 240 4.87 -12.04 -3.45
N PRO A 241 4.19 -12.53 -2.40
CA PRO A 241 3.59 -13.85 -2.46
C PRO A 241 2.40 -13.88 -3.43
N GLY A 242 2.37 -14.85 -4.34
CA GLY A 242 1.20 -15.15 -5.15
C GLY A 242 0.19 -16.00 -4.37
N TYR A 243 -1.03 -15.50 -4.22
CA TYR A 243 -2.14 -16.27 -3.66
C TYR A 243 -3.17 -16.63 -4.75
N GLY A 244 -3.67 -17.86 -4.75
CA GLY A 244 -4.72 -18.27 -5.69
C GLY A 244 -6.12 -17.82 -5.24
N LYS A 245 -7.11 -17.86 -6.14
CA LYS A 245 -8.52 -17.46 -5.89
C LYS A 245 -9.10 -18.02 -4.57
N LYS A 246 -8.75 -19.24 -4.18
CA LYS A 246 -9.23 -19.85 -2.91
C LYS A 246 -8.83 -19.05 -1.66
N HIS A 247 -7.67 -18.40 -1.68
CA HIS A 247 -7.25 -17.51 -0.60
C HIS A 247 -8.17 -16.29 -0.53
N TYR A 248 -8.40 -15.66 -1.68
CA TYR A 248 -9.16 -14.42 -1.79
C TYR A 248 -10.67 -14.59 -1.63
N LYS A 249 -11.23 -15.77 -1.90
CA LYS A 249 -12.65 -16.09 -1.64
C LYS A 249 -13.11 -15.83 -0.21
N LYS A 250 -12.18 -15.81 0.75
CA LYS A 250 -12.50 -15.49 2.15
C LYS A 250 -12.87 -14.02 2.34
N TYR A 251 -12.42 -13.13 1.48
CA TYR A 251 -12.76 -11.70 1.52
C TYR A 251 -14.21 -11.40 1.13
N LEU A 252 -14.96 -12.41 0.64
CA LEU A 252 -16.42 -12.33 0.48
C LEU A 252 -17.15 -12.20 1.82
N ASP A 253 -16.49 -12.56 2.93
CA ASP A 253 -16.95 -12.18 4.26
C ASP A 253 -16.46 -10.74 4.53
N PRO A 254 -17.37 -9.76 4.69
CA PRO A 254 -17.01 -8.37 4.94
C PRO A 254 -16.14 -8.16 6.17
N GLY A 255 -16.26 -9.02 7.19
CA GLY A 255 -15.45 -8.96 8.41
C GLY A 255 -14.12 -9.71 8.31
N TYR A 256 -13.87 -10.46 7.23
CA TYR A 256 -12.64 -11.23 7.11
C TYR A 256 -11.41 -10.34 6.97
N LYS A 257 -10.42 -10.63 7.82
CA LYS A 257 -9.03 -10.17 7.75
C LYS A 257 -8.09 -11.36 7.62
N SER A 258 -7.19 -11.31 6.64
CA SER A 258 -6.10 -12.29 6.56
C SER A 258 -5.17 -12.17 7.78
N LYS A 259 -4.55 -13.29 8.15
CA LYS A 259 -3.49 -13.34 9.18
C LYS A 259 -2.31 -12.40 8.91
N ASN A 260 -2.16 -11.94 7.66
CA ASN A 260 -1.13 -10.99 7.29
C ASN A 260 -1.37 -9.60 7.90
N TRP A 261 -2.64 -9.27 8.19
CA TRP A 261 -3.09 -8.01 8.79
C TRP A 261 -3.28 -8.08 10.31
N ILE A 262 -3.14 -9.26 10.91
CA ILE A 262 -3.28 -9.47 12.36
C ILE A 262 -1.86 -9.48 12.95
N ASN A 263 -1.53 -8.47 13.74
CA ASN A 263 -0.26 -8.36 14.46
C ASN A 263 -0.20 -9.30 15.67
#